data_AF-A0A8H6HIJ2-F1
#
_entry.id   AF-A0A8H6HIJ2-F1
#
_cell.length_a   1.000
_cell.length_b   1.000
_cell.length_c   1.000
_cell.angle_alpha   90.00
_cell.angle_beta   90.00
_cell.angle_gamma   90.00
#
_symmetry.space_group_name_H-M   'P 1'
#
loop_
_entity.id
_entity.type
_entity.pdbx_description
1 polymer ?
#
loop_
_entity_poly.entity_id
_entity_poly.type
_entity_poly.pdbx_seq_one_letter_code
_entity_poly.pdbx_strand_id
1 'polypeptide(L)'
;TLRRHMEAHHRRRYTKWCDRNDFLSMLPKAVRARREAIHAAATQQTLDGHVQPLPPSTRVIKYSDALFQEVAEEWLIATNQPVEALSHPRFHELIQVAARAGEDGVKIPEKRAVRESIIRRFRNSVKELRERFECNGHSLYLHSVI
;
A
#
# COMPACT_ATOMS: atom_id res chain seq x y z
N THR A 1 -31.35 -18.15 48.43
CA THR A 1 -31.61 -18.21 49.88
C THR A 1 -31.47 -19.63 50.44
N LEU A 2 -32.12 -20.65 49.87
CA LEU A 2 -32.06 -22.04 50.37
C LEU A 2 -30.65 -22.66 50.44
N ARG A 3 -29.84 -22.53 49.37
CA ARG A 3 -28.47 -23.10 49.35
C ARG A 3 -27.52 -22.49 50.38
N ARG A 4 -27.69 -21.21 50.70
CA ARG A 4 -26.89 -20.52 51.74
C ARG A 4 -27.32 -20.97 53.14
N HIS A 5 -28.62 -21.16 53.37
CA HIS A 5 -29.13 -21.72 54.62
C HIS A 5 -28.65 -23.17 54.85
N MET A 6 -28.73 -24.00 53.80
CA MET A 6 -28.19 -25.37 53.83
C MET A 6 -26.69 -25.39 54.13
N GLU A 7 -25.92 -24.44 53.59
CA GLU A 7 -24.51 -24.29 53.89
C GLU A 7 -24.23 -23.83 55.33
N ALA A 8 -25.07 -22.96 55.90
CA ALA A 8 -24.88 -22.46 57.26
C ALA A 8 -25.21 -23.52 58.33
N HIS A 9 -26.35 -24.20 58.20
CA HIS A 9 -26.88 -25.05 59.28
C HIS A 9 -26.75 -26.55 59.01
N HIS A 10 -26.67 -26.98 57.75
CA HIS A 10 -26.78 -28.39 57.37
C HIS A 10 -25.65 -28.90 56.49
N ARG A 11 -24.55 -28.14 56.35
CA ARG A 11 -23.43 -28.45 55.44
C ARG A 11 -22.93 -29.87 55.57
N ARG A 12 -22.61 -30.32 56.80
CA ARG A 12 -22.02 -31.65 57.03
C ARG A 12 -22.95 -32.79 56.59
N ARG A 13 -24.26 -32.67 56.86
CA ARG A 13 -25.25 -33.68 56.47
C ARG A 13 -25.44 -33.67 54.96
N TYR A 14 -25.51 -32.49 54.36
CA TYR A 14 -25.66 -32.33 52.91
C TYR A 14 -24.45 -32.87 52.14
N THR A 15 -23.22 -32.57 52.55
CA THR A 15 -22.02 -33.12 51.90
C THR A 15 -21.97 -34.64 51.99
N LYS A 16 -22.24 -35.24 53.16
CA LYS A 16 -22.31 -36.71 53.29
C LYS A 16 -23.39 -37.34 52.40
N TRP A 17 -24.53 -36.65 52.24
CA TRP A 17 -25.59 -37.10 51.34
C TRP A 17 -25.13 -37.01 49.88
N CYS A 18 -24.48 -35.91 49.49
CA CYS A 18 -23.87 -35.76 48.17
C CYS A 18 -22.87 -36.89 47.88
N ASP A 19 -21.95 -37.18 48.81
CA ASP A 19 -20.94 -38.24 48.66
C ASP A 19 -21.59 -39.62 48.52
N ARG A 20 -22.62 -39.91 49.32
CA ARG A 20 -23.33 -41.20 49.29
C ARG A 20 -24.14 -41.41 48.02
N ASN A 21 -24.62 -40.34 47.39
CA ASN A 21 -25.49 -40.41 46.22
C ASN A 21 -24.75 -39.98 44.94
N ASP A 22 -23.42 -39.86 44.99
CA ASP A 22 -22.55 -39.45 43.87
C ASP A 22 -22.98 -38.12 43.21
N PHE A 23 -23.43 -37.16 44.02
CA PHE A 23 -23.79 -35.82 43.56
C PHE A 23 -22.70 -34.80 43.86
N LEU A 24 -22.47 -33.90 42.91
CA LEU A 24 -21.61 -32.75 43.12
C LEU A 24 -22.25 -31.77 44.11
N SER A 25 -21.50 -31.39 45.16
CA SER A 25 -21.95 -30.39 46.13
C SER A 25 -22.17 -29.03 45.47
N MET A 26 -23.43 -28.60 45.43
CA MET A 26 -23.84 -27.28 44.91
C MET A 26 -23.87 -26.18 45.96
N LEU A 27 -23.25 -26.40 47.13
CA LEU A 27 -23.11 -25.36 48.16
C LEU A 27 -22.22 -24.21 47.64
N PRO A 28 -22.55 -22.95 47.97
CA PRO A 28 -21.85 -21.78 47.45
C PRO A 28 -20.32 -21.84 47.56
N LYS A 29 -19.76 -22.26 48.69
CA LYS A 29 -18.30 -22.38 48.86
C LYS A 29 -17.68 -23.45 47.98
N ALA A 30 -18.36 -24.59 47.80
CA ALA A 30 -17.86 -25.67 46.93
C ALA A 30 -17.86 -25.25 45.45
N VAL A 31 -18.93 -24.59 45.00
CA VAL A 31 -19.03 -24.06 43.63
C VAL A 31 -17.96 -22.98 43.38
N ARG A 32 -17.75 -22.10 44.37
CA ARG A 32 -16.73 -21.06 44.28
C ARG A 32 -15.31 -21.65 44.19
N ALA A 33 -14.97 -22.59 45.06
CA ALA A 33 -13.66 -23.25 45.04
C ALA A 33 -13.40 -23.95 43.69
N ARG A 34 -14.41 -24.59 43.10
CA ARG A 34 -14.28 -25.20 41.77
C ARG A 34 -14.02 -24.17 40.66
N ARG A 35 -14.71 -23.03 40.70
CA ARG A 35 -14.48 -21.94 39.73
C ARG A 35 -13.08 -21.35 39.86
N GLU A 36 -12.61 -21.17 41.09
CA GLU A 36 -11.25 -20.69 41.37
C GLU A 36 -10.19 -21.68 40.87
N ALA A 37 -10.40 -22.99 41.07
CA ALA A 37 -9.51 -24.02 40.53
C ALA A 37 -9.47 -24.04 38.99
N ILE A 38 -10.62 -23.86 38.33
CA ILE A 38 -10.69 -23.78 36.86
C ILE A 38 -9.96 -22.53 36.36
N HIS A 39 -10.18 -21.37 36.99
CA HIS A 39 -9.47 -20.14 36.64
C HIS A 39 -7.97 -20.22 36.89
N ALA A 40 -7.54 -20.86 37.98
CA ALA A 40 -6.13 -21.07 38.27
C ALA A 40 -5.45 -22.01 37.25
N ALA A 41 -6.19 -22.96 36.69
CA ALA A 41 -5.69 -23.87 35.66
C ALA A 41 -5.79 -23.30 34.23
N ALA A 42 -6.65 -22.32 33.98
CA ALA A 42 -6.86 -21.71 32.68
C ALA A 42 -5.76 -20.68 32.38
N THR A 43 -4.70 -21.10 31.69
CA THR A 43 -3.74 -20.16 31.08
C THR A 43 -4.41 -19.54 29.85
N GLN A 44 -4.57 -18.22 29.84
CA GLN A 44 -5.10 -17.51 28.68
C GLN A 44 -4.13 -17.70 27.49
N GLN A 45 -4.59 -18.33 26.41
CA GLN A 45 -3.80 -18.48 25.19
C GLN A 45 -3.76 -17.12 24.47
N THR A 46 -2.56 -16.61 24.16
CA THR A 46 -2.38 -15.43 23.31
C THR A 46 -2.46 -15.83 21.84
N LEU A 47 -2.94 -14.92 20.99
CA LEU A 47 -3.15 -15.18 19.56
C LEU A 47 -1.85 -15.13 18.73
N ASP A 48 -0.68 -15.07 19.37
CA ASP A 48 0.61 -14.81 18.72
C ASP A 48 0.98 -15.86 17.67
N GLY A 49 0.51 -17.10 17.80
CA GLY A 49 0.75 -18.17 16.82
C GLY A 49 0.00 -18.02 15.49
N HIS A 50 -0.99 -17.11 15.42
CA HIS A 50 -1.86 -16.95 14.26
C HIS A 50 -1.73 -15.58 13.56
N VAL A 51 -0.94 -14.66 14.12
CA VAL A 51 -0.72 -13.33 13.54
C VAL A 51 0.51 -13.39 12.63
N GLN A 52 0.29 -13.29 11.32
CA GLN A 52 1.40 -13.05 10.40
C GLN A 52 1.70 -11.55 10.32
N PRO A 53 2.99 -11.15 10.30
CA PRO A 53 3.35 -9.77 10.04
C PRO A 53 2.87 -9.40 8.64
N LEU A 54 2.05 -8.35 8.56
CA LEU A 54 1.62 -7.80 7.29
C LEU A 54 2.87 -7.38 6.50
N PRO A 55 3.04 -7.78 5.23
CA PRO A 55 4.15 -7.28 4.42
C PRO A 55 4.11 -5.75 4.45
N PRO A 56 5.28 -5.08 4.53
CA PRO A 56 5.32 -3.63 4.57
C PRO A 56 4.62 -3.12 3.32
N SER A 57 3.41 -2.59 3.51
CA SER A 57 2.72 -1.84 2.48
C SER A 57 3.64 -0.69 2.15
N THR A 58 4.25 -0.74 0.97
CA THR A 58 4.74 0.45 0.28
C THR A 58 3.54 1.38 0.26
N ARG A 59 3.57 2.40 1.11
CA ARG A 59 2.54 3.43 1.15
C ARG A 59 2.69 4.21 -0.15
N VAL A 60 2.15 3.66 -1.24
CA VAL A 60 1.96 4.38 -2.49
C VAL A 60 1.01 5.50 -2.11
N ILE A 61 1.54 6.72 -2.01
CA ILE A 61 0.70 7.90 -1.79
C ILE A 61 -0.27 7.90 -2.97
N LYS A 62 -1.55 7.70 -2.67
CA LYS A 62 -2.57 7.67 -3.70
C LYS A 62 -2.63 9.05 -4.35
N TYR A 63 -2.76 9.07 -5.67
CA TYR A 63 -3.02 10.29 -6.40
C TYR A 63 -4.23 11.04 -5.83
N SER A 64 -4.09 12.35 -5.64
CA SER A 64 -5.20 13.28 -5.42
C SER A 64 -4.91 14.58 -6.18
N ASP A 65 -5.96 15.23 -6.70
CA ASP A 65 -5.79 16.47 -7.47
C ASP A 65 -5.13 17.57 -6.63
N ALA A 66 -5.49 17.66 -5.35
CA ALA A 66 -4.90 18.62 -4.41
C ALA A 66 -3.38 18.38 -4.20
N LEU A 67 -2.96 17.13 -4.02
CA LEU A 67 -1.54 16.80 -3.87
C LEU A 67 -0.79 17.07 -5.18
N PHE A 68 -1.38 16.72 -6.32
CA PHE A 68 -0.77 16.99 -7.61
C PHE A 68 -0.57 18.48 -7.83
N GLN A 69 -1.58 19.30 -7.49
CA GLN A 69 -1.50 20.74 -7.58
C GLN A 69 -0.38 21.31 -6.68
N GLU A 70 -0.33 20.90 -5.41
CA GLU A 70 0.70 21.33 -4.46
C GLU A 70 2.12 21.01 -4.98
N VAL A 71 2.35 19.76 -5.39
CA VAL A 71 3.66 19.33 -5.91
C VAL A 71 4.02 20.06 -7.21
N ALA A 72 3.04 20.33 -8.08
CA ALA A 72 3.27 21.08 -9.31
C ALA A 72 3.65 22.54 -9.03
N GLU A 73 2.97 23.20 -8.10
CA GLU A 73 3.29 24.57 -7.67
C GLU A 73 4.71 24.67 -7.07
N GLU A 74 5.06 23.76 -6.16
CA GLU A 74 6.41 23.68 -5.59
C GLU A 74 7.48 23.47 -6.67
N TRP A 75 7.22 22.57 -7.62
CA TRP A 75 8.15 22.33 -8.73
C TRP A 75 8.35 23.57 -9.60
N LEU A 76 7.29 24.31 -9.93
CA LEU A 76 7.38 25.56 -10.69
C LEU A 76 8.24 26.60 -9.98
N ILE A 77 8.01 26.79 -8.67
CA ILE A 77 8.76 27.77 -7.85
C ILE A 77 10.23 27.35 -7.75
N ALA A 78 10.51 26.09 -7.40
CA ALA A 78 11.86 25.61 -7.19
C ALA A 78 12.74 25.66 -8.44
N THR A 79 12.12 25.51 -9.62
CA THR A 79 12.83 25.48 -10.91
C THR A 79 12.65 26.75 -11.74
N ASN A 80 11.96 27.75 -11.19
CA ASN A 80 11.63 29.03 -11.83
C ASN A 80 11.03 28.83 -13.23
N GLN A 81 10.05 27.94 -13.33
CA GLN A 81 9.35 27.64 -14.58
C GLN A 81 8.13 28.56 -14.76
N PRO A 82 7.78 28.91 -16.01
CA PRO A 82 6.55 29.65 -16.28
C PRO A 82 5.32 28.80 -15.92
N VAL A 83 4.24 29.45 -15.49
CA VAL A 83 2.97 28.77 -15.15
C VAL A 83 2.40 28.03 -16.38
N GLU A 84 2.65 28.57 -17.57
CA GLU A 84 2.30 28.00 -18.86
C GLU A 84 2.95 26.63 -19.11
N ALA A 85 4.00 26.25 -18.37
CA ALA A 85 4.62 24.93 -18.46
C ALA A 85 3.63 23.80 -18.16
N LEU A 86 2.67 24.03 -17.23
CA LEU A 86 1.63 23.05 -16.90
C LEU A 86 0.59 22.89 -18.01
N SER A 87 0.47 23.86 -18.93
CA SER A 87 -0.44 23.81 -20.08
C SER A 87 0.21 23.19 -21.32
N HIS A 88 1.53 22.95 -21.30
CA HIS A 88 2.25 22.48 -22.47
C HIS A 88 1.86 21.04 -22.83
N PRO A 89 1.44 20.72 -24.07
CA PRO A 89 0.97 19.38 -24.44
C PRO A 89 1.98 18.25 -24.15
N ARG A 90 3.28 18.51 -24.36
CA ARG A 90 4.34 17.53 -24.02
C ARG A 90 4.47 17.26 -22.53
N PHE A 91 4.12 18.21 -21.67
CA PHE A 91 4.08 18.00 -20.23
C PHE A 91 2.93 17.04 -19.88
N HIS A 92 1.74 17.22 -20.47
CA HIS A 92 0.62 16.29 -20.29
C HIS A 92 0.95 14.88 -20.79
N GLU A 93 1.59 14.75 -21.95
CA GLU A 93 2.06 13.45 -22.46
C GLU A 93 3.02 12.78 -21.48
N LEU A 94 3.96 13.53 -20.89
CA LEU A 94 4.90 13.02 -19.90
C LEU A 94 4.17 12.49 -18.66
N ILE A 95 3.20 13.23 -18.13
CA ILE A 95 2.39 12.81 -16.98
C ILE A 95 1.55 11.57 -17.32
N GLN A 96 0.94 11.50 -18.51
CA GLN A 96 0.18 10.33 -18.94
C GLN A 96 1.05 9.07 -19.06
N VAL A 97 2.29 9.21 -19.54
CA VAL A 97 3.27 8.11 -19.56
C VAL A 97 3.67 7.73 -18.13
N ALA A 98 3.94 8.71 -17.27
CA ALA A 98 4.29 8.50 -15.87
C ALA A 98 3.18 7.79 -15.08
N ALA A 99 1.92 8.16 -15.30
CA ALA A 99 0.76 7.55 -14.63
C ALA A 99 0.55 6.07 -14.99
N ARG A 100 1.13 5.61 -16.09
CA ARG A 100 1.12 4.19 -16.50
C ARG A 100 2.28 3.40 -15.89
N ALA A 101 3.22 4.07 -15.21
CA ALA A 101 4.23 3.35 -14.45
C ALA A 101 3.53 2.62 -13.31
N GLY A 102 3.61 1.30 -13.33
CA GLY A 102 3.04 0.45 -12.29
C GLY A 102 3.81 0.56 -10.98
N GLU A 103 3.92 -0.55 -10.26
CA GLU A 103 4.53 -0.60 -8.92
C GLU A 103 6.00 -0.16 -8.89
N ASP A 104 6.73 -0.29 -10.01
CA ASP A 104 8.13 0.10 -10.14
C ASP A 104 8.37 1.62 -10.20
N GLY A 105 7.31 2.42 -10.42
CA GLY A 105 7.39 3.86 -10.56
C GLY A 105 8.16 4.33 -11.80
N VAL A 106 8.40 5.65 -11.88
CA VAL A 106 9.06 6.28 -13.02
C VAL A 106 10.57 6.36 -12.79
N LYS A 107 11.35 5.76 -13.69
CA LYS A 107 12.83 5.88 -13.69
C LYS A 107 13.26 7.17 -14.38
N ILE A 108 13.71 8.15 -13.61
CA ILE A 108 14.21 9.42 -14.15
C ILE A 108 15.63 9.20 -14.69
N PRO A 109 15.89 9.45 -15.99
CA PRO A 109 17.21 9.27 -16.57
C PRO A 109 18.22 10.31 -16.07
N GLU A 110 19.49 9.93 -16.01
CA GLU A 110 20.58 10.84 -15.64
C GLU A 110 20.74 12.00 -16.64
N LYS A 111 21.16 13.17 -16.16
CA LYS A 111 21.36 14.39 -16.96
C LYS A 111 22.25 14.14 -18.20
N ARG A 112 23.31 13.36 -18.04
CA ARG A 112 24.22 13.01 -19.14
C ARG A 112 23.51 12.19 -20.21
N ALA A 113 22.78 11.15 -19.80
CA ALA A 113 22.03 10.28 -20.71
C ALA A 113 20.94 11.07 -21.47
N VAL A 114 20.24 11.98 -20.78
CA VAL A 114 19.26 12.89 -21.41
C VAL A 114 19.92 13.75 -22.48
N ARG A 115 21.05 14.40 -22.15
CA ARG A 115 21.78 15.25 -23.10
C ARG A 115 22.24 14.47 -24.33
N GLU A 116 22.84 13.30 -24.14
CA GLU A 116 23.28 12.44 -25.24
C GLU A 116 22.11 12.00 -26.12
N SER A 117 20.97 11.66 -25.51
CA SER A 117 19.74 11.31 -26.23
C SER A 117 19.20 12.46 -27.07
N ILE A 118 19.20 13.69 -26.54
CA ILE A 118 18.75 14.89 -27.27
C ILE A 118 19.64 15.14 -28.50
N ILE A 119 20.97 15.13 -28.31
CA ILE A 119 21.93 15.36 -29.41
C ILE A 119 21.77 14.29 -30.49
N ARG A 120 21.60 13.03 -30.09
CA ARG A 120 21.36 11.92 -31.01
C ARG A 120 20.07 12.10 -31.81
N ARG A 121 18.96 12.44 -31.15
CA ARG A 121 17.68 12.70 -31.84
C ARG A 121 17.83 13.84 -32.86
N PHE A 122 18.49 14.93 -32.48
CA PHE A 122 18.76 16.04 -33.39
C PHE A 122 19.57 15.60 -34.62
N ARG A 123 20.66 14.86 -34.43
CA ARG A 123 21.49 14.34 -35.53
C ARG A 123 20.69 13.46 -36.49
N ASN A 124 19.82 12.59 -35.94
CA ASN A 124 18.96 11.73 -36.75
C ASN A 124 17.98 12.56 -37.57
N SER A 125 17.31 13.55 -36.97
CA SER A 125 16.40 14.43 -37.69
C SER A 125 17.10 15.20 -38.82
N VAL A 126 18.32 15.70 -38.59
CA VAL A 126 19.10 16.37 -39.65
C VAL A 126 19.48 15.39 -40.76
N LYS A 127 19.84 14.15 -40.43
CA LYS A 127 20.14 13.11 -41.41
C LYS A 127 18.92 12.77 -42.26
N GLU A 128 17.76 12.55 -41.64
CA GLU A 128 16.50 12.27 -42.33
C GLU A 128 16.09 13.42 -43.26
N LEU A 129 16.25 14.67 -42.82
CA LEU A 129 16.00 15.83 -43.67
C LEU A 129 16.93 15.85 -44.88
N ARG A 130 18.23 15.61 -44.66
CA ARG A 130 19.22 15.56 -45.73
C ARG A 130 18.86 14.51 -46.79
N GLU A 131 18.52 13.30 -46.37
CA GLU A 131 18.11 12.22 -47.28
C GLU A 131 16.87 12.61 -48.09
N ARG A 132 15.87 13.24 -47.48
CA ARG A 132 14.67 13.73 -48.19
C ARG A 132 15.00 14.77 -49.25
N PHE A 133 15.95 15.68 -48.99
CA PHE A 133 16.32 16.72 -49.94
C PHE A 133 17.29 16.23 -51.04
N GLU A 134 18.19 15.30 -50.74
CA GLU A 134 19.11 14.72 -51.73
C GLU A 134 18.37 13.83 -52.74
N CYS A 135 17.33 13.08 -52.33
CA CYS A 135 16.48 12.32 -53.25
C CYS A 135 15.60 13.20 -54.16
N ASN A 136 15.29 14.43 -53.75
CA ASN A 136 14.52 15.38 -54.57
C ASN A 136 15.39 16.16 -55.56
N GLY A 137 16.71 16.22 -55.36
CA GLY A 137 17.65 16.90 -56.24
C GLY A 137 17.79 16.25 -57.62
N HIS A 138 17.58 14.93 -57.75
CA HIS A 138 17.67 14.23 -59.04
C HIS A 138 16.41 14.34 -59.92
N SER A 139 15.26 14.73 -59.36
CA SER A 139 13.99 14.83 -60.11
C SER A 139 13.92 16.12 -60.94
N LEU A 140 14.61 17.19 -60.54
CA LEU A 140 14.50 18.52 -61.18
C LEU A 140 15.44 18.74 -62.37
N TYR A 141 16.33 17.78 -62.70
CA TYR A 141 17.23 17.88 -63.86
C TYR A 141 16.75 17.15 -65.11
N LEU A 142 15.59 16.47 -65.08
CA LEU A 142 15.04 15.74 -66.23
C LEU A 142 13.92 16.48 -66.99
N HIS A 143 13.59 17.73 -66.65
CA HIS A 143 12.56 18.52 -67.35
C HIS A 143 13.07 19.86 -67.94
N SER A 144 14.39 20.07 -68.03
CA SER A 144 14.99 21.28 -68.62
C SER A 144 15.72 21.03 -69.95
N VAL A 145 15.64 19.84 -70.53
CA VAL A 145 16.20 19.56 -71.85
C VAL A 145 15.20 18.72 -72.62
N ILE A 146 14.29 19.39 -73.34
CA ILE A 146 13.73 19.07 -74.67
C ILE A 146 13.19 20.39 -75.22
#